data_AF-K1SVB3-F1
#
_entry.id   AF-K1SVB3-F1
#
_cell.length_a   1.000
_cell.length_b   1.000
_cell.length_c   1.000
_cell.angle_alpha   90.00
_cell.angle_beta   90.00
_cell.angle_gamma   90.00
#
_symmetry.space_group_name_H-M   'P 1'
#
loop_
_entity.id
_entity.type
_entity.pdbx_description
1 polymer ?
#
loop_
_entity_poly.entity_id
_entity_poly.type
_entity_poly.pdbx_seq_one_letter_code
_entity_poly.pdbx_strand_id
1 'polypeptide(L)'
;ELLVTETDKVTIEAGDIRYVFSPKNGQLVSAELKGKQLIKDLYPAIWRKLNQGETSGFGKENLRKAVDLTHYTSSVTAWKVEKTPTNAVIRTTVDYRVDQKNHFTVTYRYSIGVDGRLNVYYQILTKVAVPWLPIVGMSMQSVSGLDQVHWLGLGPYDAYPNKQAAPILGVWGGTAGSSDVTGIKAMRWMVRAGAEGTIHVSNSGYMENDAMCPE
;
A
#
# COMPACT_ATOMS: atom_id res chain seq x y z
N GLU A 1 -3.79 18.54 -19.02
CA GLU A 1 -5.18 18.74 -18.56
C GLU A 1 -5.58 17.54 -17.71
N LEU A 2 -6.50 17.73 -16.75
CA LEU A 2 -7.08 16.62 -15.98
C LEU A 2 -8.41 16.17 -16.58
N LEU A 3 -8.50 14.89 -16.94
CA LEU A 3 -9.75 14.25 -17.36
C LEU A 3 -10.26 13.33 -16.25
N VAL A 4 -11.57 13.35 -16.01
CA VAL A 4 -12.24 12.46 -15.06
C VAL A 4 -13.42 11.83 -15.79
N THR A 5 -13.50 10.50 -15.77
CA THR A 5 -14.57 9.74 -16.41
C THR A 5 -15.17 8.77 -15.39
N GLU A 6 -16.47 8.89 -15.14
CA GLU A 6 -17.21 8.10 -14.16
C GLU A 6 -18.19 7.17 -14.89
N THR A 7 -17.90 5.86 -14.85
CA THR A 7 -18.73 4.80 -15.42
C THR A 7 -18.95 3.72 -14.36
N ASP A 8 -18.68 2.44 -14.65
CA ASP A 8 -18.59 1.40 -13.63
C ASP A 8 -17.31 1.52 -12.78
N LYS A 9 -16.29 2.18 -13.34
CA LYS A 9 -15.06 2.62 -12.69
C LYS A 9 -14.88 4.13 -12.82
N VAL A 10 -14.05 4.72 -11.96
CA VAL A 10 -13.62 6.11 -12.07
C VAL A 10 -12.20 6.15 -12.62
N THR A 11 -12.04 6.74 -13.80
CA THR A 11 -10.74 6.94 -14.44
C THR A 11 -10.33 8.41 -14.31
N ILE A 12 -9.09 8.66 -13.88
CA ILE A 12 -8.51 9.99 -13.80
C ILE A 12 -7.22 10.00 -14.63
N GLU A 13 -7.12 10.91 -15.59
CA GLU A 13 -5.97 11.04 -16.49
C GLU A 13 -5.30 12.41 -16.33
N ALA A 14 -3.97 12.39 -16.28
CA ALA A 14 -3.11 13.56 -16.14
C ALA A 14 -1.90 13.43 -17.07
N GLY A 15 -2.01 13.94 -18.29
CA GLY A 15 -1.00 13.72 -19.33
C GLY A 15 -0.93 12.24 -19.73
N ASP A 16 0.25 11.64 -19.64
CA ASP A 16 0.47 10.23 -19.97
C ASP A 16 0.09 9.26 -18.83
N ILE A 17 -0.34 9.78 -17.68
CA ILE A 17 -0.66 8.98 -16.49
C ILE A 17 -2.16 8.75 -16.42
N ARG A 18 -2.56 7.52 -16.13
CA ARG A 18 -3.95 7.12 -15.94
C ARG A 18 -4.10 6.32 -14.65
N TYR A 19 -5.01 6.75 -13.79
CA TYR A 19 -5.41 6.04 -12.58
C TYR A 19 -6.84 5.53 -12.70
N VAL A 20 -7.06 4.28 -12.31
CA VAL A 20 -8.38 3.64 -12.35
C VAL A 20 -8.78 3.22 -10.95
N PHE A 21 -9.91 3.72 -10.50
CA PHE A 21 -10.49 3.41 -9.19
C PHE A 21 -11.80 2.65 -9.35
N SER A 22 -12.07 1.76 -8.40
CA SER A 22 -13.30 0.98 -8.38
C SER A 22 -14.23 1.48 -7.27
N PRO A 23 -15.38 2.12 -7.60
CA PRO A 23 -16.40 2.49 -6.62
C PRO A 23 -16.98 1.31 -5.85
N LYS A 24 -16.78 0.07 -6.33
CA LYS A 24 -17.25 -1.16 -5.68
C LYS A 24 -16.43 -1.55 -4.44
N ASN A 25 -15.14 -1.24 -4.42
CA ASN A 25 -14.22 -1.58 -3.32
C ASN A 25 -13.50 -0.37 -2.71
N GLY A 26 -13.66 0.82 -3.30
CA GLY A 26 -13.09 2.08 -2.82
C GLY A 26 -11.59 2.24 -3.08
N GLN A 27 -11.01 1.40 -3.96
CA GLN A 27 -9.55 1.25 -4.13
C GLN A 27 -9.08 1.67 -5.53
N LEU A 28 -7.78 1.96 -5.62
CA LEU A 28 -7.06 2.06 -6.89
C LEU A 28 -6.78 0.63 -7.38
N VAL A 29 -7.27 0.32 -8.59
CA VAL A 29 -7.20 -1.01 -9.22
C VAL A 29 -6.37 -1.03 -10.52
N SER A 30 -5.80 0.11 -10.91
CA SER A 30 -4.77 0.20 -11.94
C SER A 30 -4.11 1.58 -11.91
N ALA A 31 -2.80 1.63 -12.12
CA ALA A 31 -2.12 2.84 -12.56
C ALA A 31 -1.27 2.55 -13.78
N GLU A 32 -1.36 3.41 -14.78
CA GLU A 32 -0.69 3.29 -16.07
C GLU A 32 0.16 4.52 -16.38
N LEU A 33 1.26 4.30 -17.08
CA LEU A 33 2.11 5.34 -17.67
C LEU A 33 2.27 5.05 -19.16
N LYS A 34 1.88 5.99 -20.03
CA LYS A 34 1.94 5.83 -21.50
C LYS A 34 1.24 4.56 -22.00
N GLY A 35 0.10 4.22 -21.38
CA GLY A 35 -0.69 3.02 -21.68
C GLY A 35 -0.11 1.70 -21.16
N LYS A 36 0.98 1.74 -20.38
CA LYS A 36 1.58 0.56 -19.74
C LYS A 36 1.21 0.52 -18.26
N GLN A 37 0.59 -0.58 -17.82
CA GLN A 37 0.24 -0.77 -16.42
C GLN A 37 1.49 -0.94 -15.57
N LEU A 38 1.56 -0.23 -14.44
CA LEU A 38 2.64 -0.33 -13.45
C LEU A 38 2.13 -0.86 -12.11
N ILE A 39 0.94 -0.41 -11.68
CA ILE A 39 0.29 -0.84 -10.43
C ILE A 39 -0.95 -1.64 -10.78
N LYS A 40 -1.09 -2.83 -10.19
CA LYS A 40 -2.27 -3.70 -10.30
C LYS A 40 -3.31 -3.41 -9.22
N ASP A 41 -2.87 -3.15 -8.00
CA ASP A 41 -3.78 -2.88 -6.87
C ASP A 41 -3.09 -2.07 -5.77
N LEU A 42 -3.90 -1.31 -5.03
CA LEU A 42 -3.51 -0.63 -3.80
C LEU A 42 -4.61 -0.77 -2.74
N TYR A 43 -4.32 -1.50 -1.68
CA TYR A 43 -5.32 -1.95 -0.70
C TYR A 43 -4.77 -1.89 0.74
N PRO A 44 -5.62 -1.85 1.77
CA PRO A 44 -5.15 -1.73 3.14
C PRO A 44 -4.54 -3.06 3.61
N ALA A 45 -3.45 -2.95 4.35
CA ALA A 45 -2.78 -4.09 4.98
C ALA A 45 -2.78 -3.87 6.50
N ILE A 46 -3.53 -4.70 7.22
CA ILE A 46 -3.56 -4.70 8.69
C ILE A 46 -3.01 -5.99 9.30
N TRP A 47 -2.61 -6.95 8.47
CA TRP A 47 -2.20 -8.26 8.91
C TRP A 47 -1.16 -8.86 7.98
N ARG A 48 -0.25 -9.60 8.59
CA ARG A 48 0.70 -10.48 7.92
C ARG A 48 0.97 -11.67 8.82
N LYS A 49 1.62 -12.69 8.26
CA LYS A 49 2.09 -13.81 9.06
C LYS A 49 3.07 -13.32 10.14
N LEU A 50 2.83 -13.75 11.37
CA LEU A 50 3.71 -13.44 12.49
C LEU A 50 5.01 -14.24 12.37
N ASN A 51 6.14 -13.59 12.65
CA ASN A 51 7.41 -14.31 12.82
C ASN A 51 7.44 -15.04 14.19
N GLN A 52 8.51 -15.80 14.44
CA GLN A 52 8.63 -16.58 15.67
C GLN A 52 8.60 -15.70 16.93
N GLY A 53 9.32 -14.57 16.92
CA GLY A 53 9.38 -13.66 18.06
C GLY A 53 8.03 -13.02 18.36
N GLU A 54 7.30 -12.59 17.32
CA GLU A 54 5.95 -12.06 17.42
C GLU A 54 4.97 -13.12 17.93
N THR A 55 5.06 -14.35 17.42
CA THR A 55 4.25 -15.48 17.88
C THR A 55 4.46 -15.73 19.37
N SER A 56 5.71 -15.72 19.84
CA SER A 56 6.03 -15.82 21.26
C SER A 56 5.48 -14.63 22.06
N GLY A 57 5.62 -13.41 21.54
CA GLY A 57 5.15 -12.18 22.19
C GLY A 57 3.63 -12.06 22.29
N PHE A 58 2.89 -12.57 21.30
CA PHE A 58 1.43 -12.68 21.37
C PHE A 58 0.98 -13.56 22.54
N GLY A 59 1.71 -14.65 22.78
CA GLY A 59 1.33 -15.66 23.77
C GLY A 59 0.14 -16.53 23.32
N LYS A 60 0.02 -17.72 23.93
CA LYS A 60 -0.94 -18.76 23.49
C LYS A 60 -2.39 -18.30 23.44
N GLU A 61 -2.82 -17.46 24.38
CA GLU A 61 -4.21 -17.00 24.43
C GLU A 61 -4.55 -16.06 23.29
N ASN A 62 -3.70 -15.08 22.99
CA ASN A 62 -3.95 -14.14 21.89
C ASN A 62 -3.78 -14.82 20.53
N LEU A 63 -2.89 -15.80 20.41
CA LEU A 63 -2.78 -16.60 19.17
C LEU A 63 -4.08 -17.32 18.81
N ARG A 64 -4.88 -17.74 19.79
CA ARG A 64 -6.22 -18.33 19.52
C ARG A 64 -7.21 -17.30 18.97
N LYS A 65 -6.98 -16.00 19.22
CA LYS A 65 -7.80 -14.88 18.72
C LYS A 65 -7.25 -14.31 17.41
N ALA A 66 -5.99 -14.61 17.09
CA ALA A 66 -5.29 -14.15 15.91
C ALA A 66 -5.74 -14.93 14.67
N VAL A 67 -6.92 -14.58 14.15
CA VAL A 67 -7.38 -15.02 12.84
C VAL A 67 -6.64 -14.28 11.73
N ASP A 68 -6.61 -14.85 10.54
CA ASP A 68 -6.05 -14.19 9.37
C ASP A 68 -6.97 -13.05 8.90
N LEU A 69 -6.56 -11.80 9.15
CA LEU A 69 -7.33 -10.62 8.78
C LEU A 69 -7.14 -10.19 7.32
N THR A 70 -6.42 -10.98 6.50
CA THR A 70 -6.27 -10.69 5.05
C THR A 70 -7.50 -11.12 4.24
N HIS A 71 -8.34 -12.00 4.80
CA HIS A 71 -9.54 -12.50 4.15
C HIS A 71 -10.76 -11.74 4.65
N TYR A 72 -11.20 -10.75 3.87
CA TYR A 72 -12.33 -9.90 4.22
C TYR A 72 -13.30 -9.74 3.05
N THR A 73 -14.52 -9.33 3.38
CA THR A 73 -15.45 -8.74 2.44
C THR A 73 -15.44 -7.21 2.63
N SER A 74 -15.57 -6.47 1.54
CA SER A 74 -15.57 -4.99 1.56
C SER A 74 -16.93 -4.44 1.15
N SER A 75 -17.37 -3.38 1.82
CA SER A 75 -18.56 -2.61 1.45
C SER A 75 -18.24 -1.12 1.48
N VAL A 76 -18.42 -0.43 0.34
CA VAL A 76 -18.24 1.02 0.26
C VAL A 76 -19.47 1.71 0.86
N THR A 77 -19.27 2.51 1.90
CA THR A 77 -20.34 3.24 2.61
C THR A 77 -20.40 4.71 2.23
N ALA A 78 -19.32 5.25 1.67
CA ALA A 78 -19.29 6.59 1.09
C ALA A 78 -18.40 6.62 -0.14
N TRP A 79 -18.82 7.34 -1.19
CA TRP A 79 -18.05 7.59 -2.40
C TRP A 79 -18.41 8.96 -2.96
N LYS A 80 -17.41 9.82 -3.15
CA LYS A 80 -17.59 11.15 -3.74
C LYS A 80 -16.37 11.50 -4.59
N VAL A 81 -16.61 11.94 -5.82
CA VAL A 81 -15.61 12.47 -6.73
C VAL A 81 -15.81 13.99 -6.84
N GLU A 82 -14.72 14.75 -6.77
CA GLU A 82 -14.72 16.21 -6.90
C GLU A 82 -13.61 16.60 -7.89
N LYS A 83 -13.93 17.37 -8.92
CA LYS A 83 -12.98 17.85 -9.93
C LYS A 83 -12.89 19.38 -9.92
N THR A 84 -11.68 19.91 -9.94
CA THR A 84 -11.35 21.30 -10.28
C THR A 84 -10.47 21.32 -11.54
N PRO A 85 -10.18 22.47 -12.15
CA PRO A 85 -9.28 22.55 -13.30
C PRO A 85 -7.87 22.01 -13.02
N THR A 86 -7.42 22.03 -11.77
CA THR A 86 -6.04 21.70 -11.37
C THR A 86 -5.91 20.46 -10.50
N ASN A 87 -7.02 19.88 -10.04
CA ASN A 87 -7.01 18.76 -9.10
C ASN A 87 -8.27 17.89 -9.24
N ALA A 88 -8.14 16.59 -9.02
CA ALA A 88 -9.24 15.65 -8.85
C ALA A 88 -9.12 14.95 -7.50
N VAL A 89 -10.22 14.87 -6.74
CA VAL A 89 -10.25 14.28 -5.40
C VAL A 89 -11.32 13.21 -5.33
N ILE A 90 -10.96 12.03 -4.84
CA ILE A 90 -11.91 10.97 -4.48
C ILE A 90 -11.90 10.82 -2.96
N ARG A 91 -13.08 10.91 -2.35
CA ARG A 91 -13.30 10.64 -0.92
C ARG A 91 -14.15 9.41 -0.79
N THR A 92 -13.69 8.43 -0.03
CA THR A 92 -14.45 7.20 0.16
C THR A 92 -14.20 6.59 1.53
N THR A 93 -15.24 5.95 2.06
CA THR A 93 -15.18 5.16 3.28
C THR A 93 -15.58 3.74 2.93
N VAL A 94 -14.77 2.78 3.37
CA VAL A 94 -14.96 1.35 3.08
C VAL A 94 -14.92 0.58 4.39
N ASP A 95 -15.94 -0.24 4.62
CA ASP A 95 -15.97 -1.19 5.72
C ASP A 95 -15.46 -2.55 5.25
N TYR A 96 -14.49 -3.09 5.98
CA TYR A 96 -13.90 -4.39 5.76
C TYR A 96 -14.27 -5.31 6.91
N ARG A 97 -14.90 -6.44 6.58
CA ARG A 97 -15.37 -7.42 7.57
C ARG A 97 -14.74 -8.78 7.32
N VAL A 98 -14.00 -9.26 8.32
CA VAL A 98 -13.42 -10.61 8.37
C VAL A 98 -14.42 -11.56 9.00
N ASP A 99 -14.91 -11.22 10.19
CA ASP A 99 -15.94 -11.98 10.92
C ASP A 99 -16.77 -11.08 11.86
N GLN A 100 -17.49 -11.68 12.81
CA GLN A 100 -18.31 -10.93 13.78
C GLN A 100 -17.52 -10.06 14.76
N LYS A 101 -16.29 -10.48 15.11
CA LYS A 101 -15.42 -9.82 16.09
C LYS A 101 -14.34 -8.97 15.42
N ASN A 102 -14.05 -9.21 14.14
CA ASN A 102 -12.95 -8.62 13.42
C ASN A 102 -13.45 -7.83 12.19
N HIS A 103 -13.39 -6.51 12.29
CA HIS A 103 -13.68 -5.59 11.19
C HIS A 103 -12.85 -4.32 11.33
N PHE A 104 -12.70 -3.60 10.24
CA PHE A 104 -12.03 -2.31 10.21
C PHE A 104 -12.66 -1.41 9.14
N THR A 105 -12.64 -0.11 9.39
CA THR A 105 -13.12 0.90 8.45
C THR A 105 -11.91 1.66 7.94
N VAL A 106 -11.85 1.90 6.63
CA VAL A 106 -10.81 2.75 6.03
C VAL A 106 -11.47 3.94 5.35
N THR A 107 -11.01 5.13 5.74
CA THR A 107 -11.37 6.39 5.07
C THR A 107 -10.21 6.78 4.17
N TYR A 108 -10.45 6.86 2.87
CA TYR A 108 -9.47 7.27 1.86
C TYR A 108 -9.76 8.69 1.36
N ARG A 109 -8.68 9.40 1.07
CA ARG A 109 -8.70 10.59 0.20
C ARG A 109 -7.59 10.45 -0.84
N TYR A 110 -7.98 10.20 -2.08
CA TYR A 110 -7.08 10.23 -3.24
C TYR A 110 -7.11 11.64 -3.83
N SER A 111 -5.96 12.24 -4.12
CA SER A 111 -5.87 13.55 -4.76
C SER A 111 -4.86 13.50 -5.90
N ILE A 112 -5.26 13.90 -7.10
CA ILE A 112 -4.46 13.85 -8.32
C ILE A 112 -4.38 15.25 -8.91
N GLY A 113 -3.16 15.80 -8.98
CA GLY A 113 -2.89 17.08 -9.63
C GLY A 113 -2.65 16.97 -11.14
N VAL A 114 -2.63 18.11 -11.83
CA VAL A 114 -2.26 18.19 -13.26
C VAL A 114 -0.83 17.71 -13.56
N ASP A 115 0.02 17.60 -12.53
CA ASP A 115 1.37 17.03 -12.60
C ASP A 115 1.39 15.50 -12.55
N GLY A 116 0.21 14.87 -12.41
CA GLY A 116 0.03 13.43 -12.37
C GLY A 116 0.44 12.78 -11.05
N ARG A 117 0.77 13.54 -10.01
CA ARG A 117 1.08 12.97 -8.70
C ARG A 117 -0.19 12.53 -7.99
N LEU A 118 -0.26 11.25 -7.61
CA LEU A 118 -1.29 10.72 -6.73
C LEU A 118 -0.87 10.87 -5.26
N ASN A 119 -1.58 11.68 -4.50
CA ASN A 119 -1.52 11.69 -3.04
C ASN A 119 -2.57 10.73 -2.47
N VAL A 120 -2.14 9.76 -1.67
CA VAL A 120 -3.00 8.80 -0.98
C VAL A 120 -2.97 9.11 0.51
N TYR A 121 -4.07 9.66 1.02
CA TYR A 121 -4.31 9.75 2.45
C TYR A 121 -5.26 8.64 2.87
N TYR A 122 -4.98 8.00 4.00
CA TYR A 122 -5.84 6.97 4.57
C TYR A 122 -5.87 7.05 6.10
N GLN A 123 -6.99 6.64 6.68
CA GLN A 123 -7.14 6.40 8.10
C GLN A 123 -7.79 5.04 8.30
N ILE A 124 -7.16 4.16 9.08
CA ILE A 124 -7.66 2.83 9.38
C ILE A 124 -8.14 2.81 10.83
N LEU A 125 -9.44 2.55 11.04
CA LEU A 125 -10.04 2.36 12.36
C LEU A 125 -10.37 0.89 12.55
N THR A 126 -9.64 0.22 13.43
CA THR A 126 -9.77 -1.23 13.63
C THR A 126 -10.60 -1.59 14.86
N LYS A 127 -11.44 -2.61 14.73
CA LYS A 127 -12.08 -3.32 15.83
C LYS A 127 -11.83 -4.82 15.65
N VAL A 128 -10.75 -5.27 16.26
CA VAL A 128 -10.20 -6.64 16.13
C VAL A 128 -10.01 -7.27 17.50
N ALA A 129 -10.01 -8.61 17.56
CA ALA A 129 -9.88 -9.37 18.81
C ALA A 129 -8.44 -9.46 19.33
N VAL A 130 -7.45 -9.18 18.48
CA VAL A 130 -6.04 -9.21 18.83
C VAL A 130 -5.62 -7.91 19.54
N PRO A 131 -4.65 -7.98 20.47
CA PRO A 131 -4.23 -6.81 21.24
C PRO A 131 -3.42 -5.79 20.42
N TRP A 132 -2.79 -6.23 19.34
CA TRP A 132 -2.01 -5.39 18.44
C TRP A 132 -1.95 -6.02 17.04
N LEU A 133 -1.65 -5.18 16.05
CA LEU A 133 -1.55 -5.57 14.64
C LEU A 133 -0.07 -5.61 14.23
N PRO A 134 0.37 -6.63 13.47
CA PRO A 134 1.76 -6.76 13.04
C PRO A 134 2.15 -5.74 11.96
N ILE A 135 1.17 -5.17 11.25
CA ILE A 135 1.34 -4.14 10.24
C ILE A 135 0.08 -3.28 10.17
N VAL A 136 0.23 -1.99 9.86
CA VAL A 136 -0.88 -1.10 9.51
C VAL A 136 -0.40 -0.16 8.41
N GLY A 137 -0.95 -0.31 7.21
CA GLY A 137 -0.56 0.51 6.06
C GLY A 137 -1.30 0.14 4.80
N MET A 138 -0.64 0.33 3.66
CA MET A 138 -1.13 -0.03 2.35
C MET A 138 -0.20 -1.06 1.71
N SER A 139 -0.78 -2.08 1.10
CA SER A 139 -0.08 -2.98 0.18
C SER A 139 -0.26 -2.45 -1.25
N MET A 140 0.83 -2.45 -2.02
CA MET A 140 0.83 -2.09 -3.43
C MET A 140 1.32 -3.29 -4.22
N GLN A 141 0.51 -3.76 -5.16
CA GLN A 141 0.91 -4.81 -6.09
C GLN A 141 1.32 -4.17 -7.42
N SER A 142 2.51 -4.48 -7.90
CA SER A 142 3.04 -4.01 -9.17
C SER A 142 2.92 -5.06 -10.28
N VAL A 143 3.19 -4.65 -11.52
CA VAL A 143 3.38 -5.61 -12.62
C VAL A 143 4.76 -6.28 -12.52
N SER A 144 4.87 -7.47 -13.08
CA SER A 144 6.15 -8.16 -13.22
C SER A 144 7.12 -7.35 -14.08
N GLY A 145 8.43 -7.47 -13.80
CA GLY A 145 9.48 -6.78 -14.56
C GLY A 145 9.84 -5.39 -14.03
N LEU A 146 9.14 -4.88 -13.01
CA LEU A 146 9.58 -3.72 -12.24
C LEU A 146 10.51 -4.16 -11.11
N ASP A 147 11.62 -4.83 -11.41
CA ASP A 147 12.37 -5.58 -10.41
C ASP A 147 13.47 -4.78 -9.72
N GLN A 148 13.77 -3.55 -10.17
CA GLN A 148 14.81 -2.73 -9.57
C GLN A 148 14.24 -1.87 -8.44
N VAL A 149 14.55 -2.23 -7.20
CA VAL A 149 14.07 -1.53 -6.00
C VAL A 149 15.21 -0.72 -5.39
N HIS A 150 14.96 0.56 -5.15
CA HIS A 150 15.88 1.46 -4.46
C HIS A 150 15.14 2.24 -3.38
N TRP A 151 15.77 2.55 -2.26
CA TRP A 151 15.18 3.41 -1.24
C TRP A 151 16.22 4.30 -0.59
N LEU A 152 15.81 5.52 -0.23
CA LEU A 152 16.56 6.35 0.71
C LEU A 152 16.06 6.04 2.12
N GLY A 153 16.95 5.55 2.97
CA GLY A 153 16.59 5.21 4.34
C GLY A 153 17.63 4.35 5.04
N LEU A 154 17.20 3.56 6.00
CA LEU A 154 18.09 2.66 6.75
C LEU A 154 18.29 1.37 5.96
N GLY A 155 19.55 0.95 5.82
CA GLY A 155 19.97 -0.29 5.17
C GLY A 155 21.44 -0.61 5.43
N PRO A 156 22.00 -1.67 4.84
CA PRO A 156 21.32 -2.63 3.95
C PRO A 156 20.46 -3.65 4.72
N TYR A 157 20.72 -3.79 6.02
CA TYR A 157 19.95 -4.68 6.90
C TYR A 157 18.55 -4.16 7.20
N ASP A 158 17.72 -5.03 7.77
CA ASP A 158 16.39 -4.66 8.22
C ASP A 158 16.43 -3.62 9.34
N ALA A 159 15.46 -2.72 9.28
CA ALA A 159 15.22 -1.66 10.24
C ALA A 159 13.79 -1.78 10.78
N TYR A 160 13.62 -2.61 11.80
CA TYR A 160 12.34 -2.70 12.52
C TYR A 160 12.17 -1.49 13.44
N PRO A 161 10.95 -1.05 13.77
CA PRO A 161 10.74 0.08 14.68
C PRO A 161 11.50 -0.02 16.01
N ASN A 162 11.71 -1.24 16.52
CA ASN A 162 12.41 -1.52 17.77
C ASN A 162 13.87 -2.00 17.58
N LYS A 163 14.39 -2.07 16.34
CA LYS A 163 15.74 -2.57 16.04
C LYS A 163 16.34 -1.87 14.83
N GLN A 164 17.08 -0.78 15.09
CA GLN A 164 17.65 0.09 14.05
C GLN A 164 19.14 0.43 14.24
N ALA A 165 19.81 -0.15 15.23
CA ALA A 165 21.18 0.25 15.58
C ALA A 165 22.24 -0.17 14.55
N ALA A 166 21.99 -1.24 13.78
CA ALA A 166 22.91 -1.78 12.78
C ALA A 166 22.81 -1.12 11.39
N PRO A 167 21.61 -0.90 10.80
CA PRO A 167 21.52 -0.26 9.49
C PRO A 167 21.87 1.24 9.56
N ILE A 168 22.47 1.75 8.49
CA ILE A 168 22.87 3.16 8.37
C ILE A 168 22.01 3.88 7.33
N LEU A 169 21.90 5.21 7.46
CA LEU A 169 21.17 6.03 6.50
C LEU A 169 21.95 6.12 5.16
N GLY A 170 21.29 5.79 4.06
CA GLY A 170 21.87 5.86 2.72
C GLY A 170 20.83 5.61 1.62
N VAL A 171 21.29 5.56 0.38
CA VAL A 171 20.50 5.02 -0.73
C VAL A 171 20.93 3.57 -0.94
N TRP A 172 19.99 2.67 -0.77
CA TRP A 172 20.17 1.24 -0.90
C TRP A 172 19.32 0.71 -2.04
N GLY A 173 19.65 -0.47 -2.55
CA GLY A 173 18.86 -1.07 -3.60
C GLY A 173 19.32 -2.48 -3.94
N GLY A 174 18.53 -3.12 -4.79
CA GLY A 174 18.76 -4.46 -5.27
C GLY A 174 17.61 -4.92 -6.16
N THR A 175 17.60 -6.21 -6.47
CA THR A 175 16.53 -6.84 -7.25
C THR A 175 15.40 -7.28 -6.32
N ALA A 176 14.15 -7.07 -6.71
CA ALA A 176 12.98 -7.52 -5.97
C ALA A 176 13.09 -9.03 -5.66
N GLY A 177 12.78 -9.42 -4.43
CA GLY A 177 12.93 -10.80 -3.96
C GLY A 177 14.35 -11.21 -3.55
N SER A 178 15.38 -10.40 -3.80
CA SER A 178 16.74 -10.65 -3.28
C SER A 178 16.84 -10.32 -1.79
N SER A 179 17.81 -10.93 -1.10
CA SER A 179 18.10 -10.67 0.32
C SER A 179 18.40 -9.21 0.64
N ASP A 180 18.86 -8.43 -0.35
CA ASP A 180 19.17 -7.01 -0.18
C ASP A 180 17.89 -6.17 -0.04
N VAL A 181 16.80 -6.58 -0.70
CA VAL A 181 15.53 -5.84 -0.76
C VAL A 181 14.49 -6.38 0.22
N THR A 182 14.46 -7.69 0.42
CA THR A 182 13.48 -8.36 1.29
C THR A 182 13.61 -7.93 2.75
N GLY A 183 12.52 -8.10 3.51
CA GLY A 183 12.44 -7.71 4.91
C GLY A 183 11.89 -6.31 5.10
N ILE A 184 12.06 -5.75 6.31
CA ILE A 184 11.51 -4.44 6.68
C ILE A 184 12.60 -3.37 6.56
N LYS A 185 12.39 -2.40 5.67
CA LYS A 185 13.30 -1.26 5.45
C LYS A 185 12.63 0.03 5.91
N ALA A 186 13.32 0.83 6.72
CA ALA A 186 12.87 2.18 7.01
C ALA A 186 13.24 3.08 5.83
N MET A 187 12.29 3.87 5.32
CA MET A 187 12.46 4.66 4.12
C MET A 187 11.92 6.08 4.29
N ARG A 188 12.46 7.01 3.49
CA ARG A 188 11.89 8.34 3.20
C ARG A 188 11.21 8.36 1.84
N TRP A 189 11.75 7.58 0.91
CA TRP A 189 11.15 7.24 -0.36
C TRP A 189 11.67 5.88 -0.83
N MET A 190 10.90 5.22 -1.69
CA MET A 190 11.33 4.06 -2.46
C MET A 190 10.99 4.28 -3.94
N VAL A 191 11.79 3.67 -4.80
CA VAL A 191 11.58 3.60 -6.23
C VAL A 191 11.58 2.13 -6.65
N ARG A 192 10.62 1.76 -7.49
CA ARG A 192 10.54 0.45 -8.13
C ARG A 192 10.49 0.68 -9.64
N ALA A 193 11.47 0.16 -10.37
CA ALA A 193 11.70 0.49 -11.78
C ALA A 193 11.92 -0.75 -12.65
N GLY A 194 11.59 -0.61 -13.93
CA GLY A 194 11.81 -1.59 -14.98
C GLY A 194 11.66 -0.96 -16.36
N ALA A 195 11.60 -1.79 -17.40
CA ALA A 195 11.49 -1.29 -18.78
C ALA A 195 10.19 -0.50 -19.06
N GLU A 196 9.10 -0.87 -18.39
CA GLU A 196 7.79 -0.24 -18.56
C GLU A 196 7.66 1.13 -17.86
N GLY A 197 8.55 1.43 -16.90
CA GLY A 197 8.56 2.70 -16.20
C GLY A 197 9.04 2.59 -14.75
N THR A 198 8.70 3.62 -13.99
CA THR A 198 9.17 3.79 -12.61
C THR A 198 8.03 4.22 -11.70
N ILE A 199 7.82 3.49 -10.61
CA ILE A 199 6.96 3.88 -9.50
C ILE A 199 7.84 4.53 -8.43
N HIS A 200 7.52 5.76 -8.05
CA HIS A 200 8.19 6.46 -6.94
C HIS A 200 7.18 6.72 -5.82
N VAL A 201 7.43 6.14 -4.65
CA VAL A 201 6.61 6.34 -3.45
C VAL A 201 7.42 7.17 -2.46
N SER A 202 6.89 8.33 -2.08
CA SER A 202 7.50 9.23 -1.09
C SER A 202 6.71 9.20 0.20
N ASN A 203 7.24 8.53 1.22
CA ASN A 203 6.68 8.51 2.56
C ASN A 203 7.79 8.20 3.58
N SER A 204 7.78 8.89 4.72
CA SER A 204 8.64 8.51 5.84
C SER A 204 7.95 7.42 6.64
N GLY A 205 8.48 6.20 6.58
CA GLY A 205 7.87 5.03 7.19
C GLY A 205 8.65 3.76 6.94
N TYR A 206 7.94 2.66 6.81
CA TYR A 206 8.52 1.34 6.58
C TYR A 206 7.98 0.75 5.28
N MET A 207 8.84 0.05 4.57
CA MET A 207 8.50 -0.81 3.44
C MET A 207 8.83 -2.25 3.86
N GLU A 208 7.90 -3.16 3.63
CA GLU A 208 8.13 -4.60 3.79
C GLU A 208 8.06 -5.25 2.41
N ASN A 209 9.08 -6.03 2.04
CA ASN A 209 9.09 -6.81 0.80
C ASN A 209 9.22 -8.31 1.12
N ASP A 210 8.34 -9.13 0.53
CA ASP A 210 8.36 -10.58 0.66
C ASP A 210 9.11 -11.21 -0.53
N ALA A 211 9.97 -12.18 -0.26
CA ALA A 211 10.66 -12.95 -1.28
C ALA A 211 9.70 -13.83 -2.10
N MET A 212 8.61 -14.29 -1.48
CA MET A 212 7.64 -15.21 -2.08
C MET A 212 6.62 -14.51 -2.99
N CYS A 213 6.38 -13.22 -2.75
CA CYS A 213 5.51 -12.38 -3.58
C CYS A 213 6.21 -11.02 -3.78
N PRO A 214 7.27 -10.97 -4.60
CA PRO A 214 8.08 -9.77 -4.75
C PRO A 214 7.39 -8.68 -5.57
N GLU A 215 6.26 -8.97 -6.24
CA GLU A 215 5.49 -8.06 -7.10
C GLU A 215 4.50 -7.20 -6.33
#